data_AF-A0A6C0KWS2-F1
#
_entry.id   AF-A0A6C0KWS2-F1
#
_cell.length_a   1.000
_cell.length_b   1.000
_cell.length_c   1.000
_cell.angle_alpha   90.00
_cell.angle_beta   90.00
_cell.angle_gamma   90.00
#
_symmetry.space_group_name_H-M   'P 1'
#
loop_
_entity.id
_entity.type
_entity.pdbx_description
1 polymer ?
#
loop_
_entity_poly.entity_id
_entity_poly.type
_entity_poly.pdbx_seq_one_letter_code
_entity_poly.pdbx_strand_id
1 'polypeptide(L)'
;MSKLENETSLSQYYLHFAKGNKRENDMSIRRFKNKKKTELNNNYDKLFFNFLLIVRIELLTPDYNKNTELKFKYDFAHKMENMKFKTKENVINNLCYDDNINLKTLSALCVLFSKTMIYSCNNIFAMLNQCDGAPLLYLVKKDLSITCVKEDTLKALKGSGFEIQNIDKPFYSIAYYKVNDLKTICAQIGLNVDGTKKVFYEKMVQHVSNAIF
;
A
#
# COMPACT_ATOMS: atom_id res chain seq x y z
N MET A 1 -21.50 22.05 0.11
CA MET A 1 -20.29 22.28 -0.71
C MET A 1 -20.08 21.06 -1.58
N SER A 2 -19.90 21.29 -2.87
CA SER A 2 -20.39 20.39 -3.93
C SER A 2 -19.37 19.32 -4.31
N LYS A 3 -19.84 18.13 -4.72
CA LYS A 3 -19.01 17.02 -5.24
C LYS A 3 -18.02 17.46 -6.33
N LEU A 4 -18.32 18.53 -7.06
CA LEU A 4 -17.48 19.09 -8.12
C LEU A 4 -16.16 19.69 -7.60
N GLU A 5 -16.15 20.31 -6.42
CA GLU A 5 -14.95 20.95 -5.86
C GLU A 5 -13.90 19.91 -5.44
N ASN A 6 -14.35 18.74 -5.00
CA ASN A 6 -13.49 17.62 -4.60
C ASN A 6 -12.75 16.95 -5.78
N GLU A 7 -13.34 16.92 -6.97
CA GLU A 7 -12.66 16.36 -8.17
C GLU A 7 -11.56 17.30 -8.69
N THR A 8 -11.77 18.62 -8.59
CA THR A 8 -10.76 19.64 -8.90
C THR A 8 -9.61 19.71 -7.90
N SER A 9 -9.85 19.48 -6.59
CA SER A 9 -8.77 19.48 -5.59
C SER A 9 -7.92 18.22 -5.67
N LEU A 10 -8.53 17.02 -5.78
CA LEU A 10 -7.81 15.77 -6.01
C LEU A 10 -6.91 15.85 -7.24
N SER A 11 -7.41 16.43 -8.34
CA SER A 11 -6.64 16.57 -9.58
C SER A 11 -5.49 17.58 -9.47
N GLN A 12 -5.60 18.66 -8.69
CA GLN A 12 -4.52 19.63 -8.50
C GLN A 12 -3.35 19.07 -7.67
N TYR A 13 -3.62 18.38 -6.55
CA TYR A 13 -2.57 17.73 -5.75
C TYR A 13 -1.98 16.55 -6.53
N TYR A 14 -2.82 15.73 -7.19
CA TYR A 14 -2.31 14.67 -8.06
C TYR A 14 -1.47 15.24 -9.21
N LEU A 15 -1.80 16.39 -9.80
CA LEU A 15 -0.97 17.01 -10.84
C LEU A 15 0.34 17.61 -10.30
N HIS A 16 0.34 18.12 -9.07
CA HIS A 16 1.55 18.64 -8.42
C HIS A 16 2.53 17.52 -8.07
N PHE A 17 2.03 16.38 -7.58
CA PHE A 17 2.85 15.25 -7.13
C PHE A 17 3.01 14.12 -8.17
N ALA A 18 2.11 13.95 -9.15
CA ALA A 18 2.12 12.88 -10.15
C ALA A 18 2.77 13.26 -11.49
N LYS A 19 3.70 14.23 -11.54
CA LYS A 19 4.68 14.31 -12.66
C LYS A 19 5.71 13.15 -12.61
N GLY A 20 5.21 11.94 -12.40
CA GLY A 20 5.89 10.66 -12.51
C GLY A 20 5.01 9.57 -13.15
N ASN A 21 3.69 9.77 -13.28
CA ASN A 21 2.82 8.83 -13.99
C ASN A 21 2.40 9.44 -15.32
N LYS A 22 2.99 8.93 -16.41
CA LYS A 22 2.56 9.19 -17.78
C LYS A 22 1.04 9.00 -17.85
N ARG A 23 0.32 10.05 -18.24
CA ARG A 23 -0.98 9.89 -18.88
C ARG A 23 -0.71 9.21 -20.21
N GLU A 24 -0.92 7.90 -20.27
CA GLU A 24 -1.20 7.27 -21.56
C GLU A 24 -2.58 7.75 -21.99
N ASN A 25 -2.62 8.23 -23.24
CA ASN A 25 -3.76 8.82 -23.95
C ASN A 25 -4.09 10.27 -23.59
N ASP A 26 -3.35 11.20 -24.22
CA ASP A 26 -4.02 12.13 -25.14
C ASP A 26 -3.07 12.58 -26.25
N MET A 27 -3.47 12.30 -27.49
CA MET A 27 -2.86 12.87 -28.68
C MET A 27 -3.12 14.38 -28.71
N SER A 28 -2.07 15.19 -28.67
CA SER A 28 -1.84 16.22 -29.69
C SER A 28 -0.55 17.01 -29.43
N ILE A 29 0.19 17.18 -30.52
CA ILE A 29 1.46 17.84 -30.65
C ILE A 29 1.37 19.31 -30.24
N ARG A 30 2.12 19.74 -29.22
CA ARG A 30 2.76 21.07 -29.20
C ARG A 30 4.14 20.99 -28.54
N ARG A 31 5.18 21.19 -29.36
CA ARG A 31 6.58 21.35 -28.94
C ARG A 31 6.69 22.57 -28.02
N PHE A 32 6.71 22.35 -26.70
CA PHE A 32 7.13 23.36 -25.74
C PHE A 32 8.56 23.10 -25.28
N LYS A 33 9.37 24.14 -25.45
CA LYS A 33 10.78 24.27 -25.11
C LYS A 33 11.13 23.62 -23.77
N ASN A 34 12.34 23.03 -23.71
CA ASN A 34 13.02 22.47 -22.54
C ASN A 34 12.88 23.38 -21.29
N LYS A 35 11.79 23.25 -20.54
CA LYS A 35 11.78 23.59 -19.12
C LYS A 35 12.56 22.48 -18.45
N LYS A 36 13.67 22.82 -17.79
CA LYS A 36 14.33 21.94 -16.81
C LYS A 36 13.21 21.28 -16.01
N LYS A 37 13.08 19.95 -16.12
CA LYS A 37 12.15 19.20 -15.27
C LYS A 37 12.54 19.58 -13.85
N THR A 38 11.66 20.28 -13.15
CA THR A 38 11.74 20.36 -11.70
C THR A 38 11.68 18.91 -11.23
N GLU A 39 12.82 18.37 -10.83
CA GLU A 39 12.84 17.11 -10.11
C GLU A 39 11.99 17.34 -8.87
N LEU A 40 10.85 16.66 -8.83
CA LEU A 40 9.97 16.71 -7.67
C LEU A 40 10.77 16.19 -6.48
N ASN A 41 10.68 16.91 -5.36
CA ASN A 41 11.29 16.51 -4.11
C ASN A 41 10.59 15.23 -3.62
N ASN A 42 11.10 14.06 -4.04
CA ASN A 42 10.61 12.73 -3.66
C ASN A 42 11.05 12.32 -2.25
N ASN A 43 11.52 13.26 -1.43
CA ASN A 43 12.03 12.98 -0.09
C ASN A 43 10.90 12.97 0.94
N TYR A 44 9.85 12.19 0.69
CA TYR A 44 8.73 11.96 1.59
C TYR A 44 8.25 10.53 1.49
N ASP A 45 7.59 10.04 2.52
CA ASP A 45 7.05 8.70 2.56
C ASP A 45 5.84 8.60 1.64
N LYS A 46 6.04 7.99 0.46
CA LYS A 46 5.00 7.88 -0.58
C LYS A 46 3.76 7.16 -0.07
N LEU A 47 3.93 6.10 0.72
CA LEU A 47 2.81 5.29 1.19
C LEU A 47 2.00 6.06 2.23
N PHE A 48 2.69 6.70 3.17
CA PHE A 48 2.05 7.55 4.17
C PHE A 48 1.35 8.75 3.53
N PHE A 49 2.00 9.43 2.58
CA PHE A 49 1.41 10.58 1.90
C PHE A 49 0.13 10.20 1.14
N ASN A 50 0.14 9.08 0.40
CA ASN A 50 -1.05 8.59 -0.29
C ASN A 50 -2.17 8.23 0.68
N PHE A 51 -1.84 7.68 1.85
CA PHE A 51 -2.82 7.44 2.90
C PHE A 51 -3.36 8.76 3.48
N LEU A 52 -2.52 9.75 3.69
CA LEU A 52 -2.88 11.06 4.24
C LEU A 52 -3.87 11.80 3.32
N LEU A 53 -3.70 11.71 2.00
CA LEU A 53 -4.66 12.21 1.00
C LEU A 53 -6.06 11.60 1.14
N ILE A 54 -6.19 10.42 1.74
CA ILE A 54 -7.49 9.75 1.93
C ILE A 54 -8.15 10.19 3.24
N VAL A 55 -7.36 10.43 4.29
CA VAL A 55 -7.89 10.64 5.64
C VAL A 55 -7.87 12.09 6.12
N ARG A 56 -7.01 12.95 5.55
CA ARG A 56 -6.75 14.34 5.99
C ARG A 56 -6.35 15.26 4.83
N ILE A 57 -7.00 15.13 3.67
CA ILE A 57 -6.72 15.99 2.51
C ILE A 57 -6.90 17.48 2.84
N GLU A 58 -7.85 17.79 3.72
CA GLU A 58 -8.17 19.14 4.18
C GLU A 58 -7.05 19.81 4.98
N LEU A 59 -6.11 19.04 5.53
CA LEU A 59 -4.97 19.55 6.29
C LEU A 59 -3.69 19.66 5.46
N LEU A 60 -3.72 19.23 4.19
CA LEU A 60 -2.55 19.24 3.32
C LEU A 60 -2.39 20.58 2.62
N THR A 61 -1.25 21.22 2.84
CA THR A 61 -0.84 22.43 2.12
C THR A 61 0.18 22.10 1.02
N PRO A 62 0.35 22.98 0.02
CA PRO A 62 1.41 22.84 -0.99
C PRO A 62 2.83 22.77 -0.41
N ASP A 63 3.02 23.27 0.82
CA ASP A 63 4.30 23.31 1.54
C ASP A 63 4.65 21.99 2.26
N TYR A 64 3.93 20.90 1.96
CA TYR A 64 4.18 19.58 2.56
C TYR A 64 5.65 19.15 2.37
N ASN A 65 6.29 18.79 3.48
CA ASN A 65 7.68 18.37 3.57
C ASN A 65 7.87 17.36 4.73
N LYS A 66 9.11 16.88 4.94
CA LYS A 66 9.42 15.91 6.00
C LYS A 66 9.01 16.36 7.40
N ASN A 67 9.14 17.64 7.73
CA ASN A 67 8.78 18.14 9.07
C ASN A 67 7.26 18.14 9.26
N THR A 68 6.49 18.50 8.23
CA THR A 68 5.02 18.40 8.29
C THR A 68 4.56 16.95 8.31
N GLU A 69 5.20 16.08 7.52
CA GLU A 69 4.95 14.64 7.56
C GLU A 69 5.15 14.07 8.97
N LEU A 70 6.29 14.37 9.59
CA LEU A 70 6.65 13.89 10.90
C LEU A 70 5.63 14.34 11.97
N LYS A 71 5.12 15.58 11.88
CA LYS A 71 4.04 16.06 12.75
C LYS A 71 2.78 15.21 12.61
N PHE A 72 2.34 14.92 11.38
CA PHE A 72 1.19 14.03 11.17
C PHE A 72 1.44 12.61 11.70
N LYS A 73 2.65 12.07 11.50
CA LYS A 73 3.03 10.74 12.01
C LYS A 73 2.98 10.71 13.55
N TYR A 74 3.49 11.74 14.24
CA TYR A 74 3.38 11.88 15.70
C TYR A 74 1.93 12.01 16.18
N ASP A 75 1.12 12.85 15.52
CA ASP A 75 -0.29 13.02 15.87
C ASP A 75 -1.06 11.70 15.76
N PHE A 76 -0.73 10.89 14.75
CA PHE A 76 -1.35 9.59 14.54
C PHE A 76 -0.84 8.58 15.58
N ALA A 77 0.46 8.57 15.87
CA ALA A 77 1.05 7.73 16.91
C ALA A 77 0.43 8.01 18.29
N HIS A 78 0.24 9.27 18.66
CA HIS A 78 -0.42 9.65 19.91
C HIS A 78 -1.86 9.14 19.98
N LYS A 79 -2.62 9.24 18.89
CA LYS A 79 -3.97 8.64 18.82
C LYS A 79 -3.95 7.12 18.97
N MET A 80 -2.91 6.47 18.47
CA MET A 80 -2.74 5.01 18.61
C MET A 80 -2.41 4.57 20.03
N GLU A 81 -1.85 5.43 20.89
CA GLU A 81 -1.52 5.07 22.28
C GLU A 81 -2.71 4.49 23.04
N ASN A 82 -3.92 4.96 22.73
CA ASN A 82 -5.16 4.51 23.36
C ASN A 82 -5.73 3.21 22.78
N MET A 83 -5.16 2.69 21.69
CA MET A 83 -5.65 1.47 21.05
C MET A 83 -5.13 0.21 21.75
N LYS A 84 -5.97 -0.83 21.80
CA LYS A 84 -5.67 -2.13 22.40
C LYS A 84 -5.19 -3.12 21.34
N PHE A 85 -3.93 -3.02 20.89
CA PHE A 85 -3.33 -4.02 19.98
C PHE A 85 -1.91 -4.41 20.40
N LYS A 86 -1.57 -5.69 20.22
CA LYS A 86 -0.35 -6.33 20.77
C LYS A 86 0.96 -5.76 20.19
N THR A 87 0.92 -5.26 18.96
CA THR A 87 2.10 -4.78 18.22
C THR A 87 2.16 -3.25 18.13
N LYS A 88 1.49 -2.55 19.05
CA LYS A 88 1.39 -1.08 19.05
C LYS A 88 2.72 -0.37 19.06
N GLU A 89 3.63 -0.79 19.93
CA GLU A 89 4.95 -0.18 20.03
C GLU A 89 5.72 -0.26 18.71
N ASN A 90 5.68 -1.41 18.03
CA ASN A 90 6.33 -1.56 16.72
C ASN A 90 5.74 -0.64 15.65
N VAL A 91 4.41 -0.46 15.65
CA VAL A 91 3.72 0.42 14.72
C VAL A 91 4.07 1.88 15.00
N ILE A 92 4.04 2.29 16.28
CA ILE A 92 4.41 3.65 16.70
C ILE A 92 5.87 3.94 16.35
N ASN A 93 6.78 2.98 16.58
CA ASN A 93 8.18 3.13 16.26
C ASN A 93 8.41 3.32 14.75
N ASN A 94 7.78 2.49 13.90
CA ASN A 94 7.87 2.65 12.45
C ASN A 94 7.23 3.97 11.96
N LEU A 95 6.20 4.47 12.64
CA LEU A 95 5.64 5.80 12.36
C LEU A 95 6.59 6.94 12.73
N CYS A 96 7.25 6.89 13.88
CA CYS A 96 7.97 8.05 14.41
C CYS A 96 9.45 8.10 14.01
N TYR A 97 10.07 6.94 13.77
CA TYR A 97 11.53 6.83 13.64
C TYR A 97 12.00 6.29 12.29
N ASP A 98 11.16 5.56 11.56
CA ASP A 98 11.55 5.05 10.24
C ASP A 98 11.21 6.06 9.14
N ASP A 99 12.03 6.11 8.09
CA ASP A 99 11.81 6.99 6.94
C ASP A 99 10.49 6.67 6.22
N ASN A 100 10.13 5.38 6.14
CA ASN A 100 8.93 4.91 5.44
C ASN A 100 8.09 3.96 6.32
N ILE A 101 6.78 4.14 6.28
CA ILE A 101 5.85 3.21 6.89
C ILE A 101 5.82 1.89 6.10
N ASN A 102 5.66 0.78 6.82
CA ASN A 102 5.43 -0.53 6.22
C ASN A 102 3.92 -0.87 6.17
N LEU A 103 3.57 -1.96 5.49
CA LEU A 103 2.17 -2.40 5.35
C LEU A 103 1.49 -2.75 6.69
N LYS A 104 2.25 -3.17 7.72
CA LYS A 104 1.67 -3.44 9.05
C LYS A 104 1.25 -2.14 9.73
N THR A 105 2.09 -1.11 9.63
CA THR A 105 1.78 0.23 10.10
C THR A 105 0.60 0.82 9.34
N LEU A 106 0.56 0.64 8.01
CA LEU A 106 -0.59 1.04 7.21
C LEU A 106 -1.88 0.31 7.62
N SER A 107 -1.82 -0.99 7.89
CA SER A 107 -2.96 -1.77 8.39
C SER A 107 -3.49 -1.20 9.71
N ALA A 108 -2.61 -0.89 10.66
CA ALA A 108 -3.01 -0.24 11.92
C ALA A 108 -3.62 1.15 11.71
N LEU A 109 -3.08 1.95 10.78
CA LEU A 109 -3.66 3.22 10.37
C LEU A 109 -5.05 3.05 9.76
N CYS A 110 -5.27 2.02 8.94
CA CYS A 110 -6.57 1.72 8.37
C CYS A 110 -7.61 1.43 9.46
N VAL A 111 -7.23 0.72 10.53
CA VAL A 111 -8.10 0.48 11.68
C VAL A 111 -8.42 1.80 12.40
N LEU A 112 -7.40 2.62 12.69
CA LEU A 112 -7.56 3.90 13.39
C LEU A 112 -8.55 4.84 12.68
N PHE A 113 -8.52 4.86 11.35
CA PHE A 113 -9.38 5.73 10.53
C PHE A 113 -10.59 5.01 9.92
N SER A 114 -10.85 3.76 10.31
CA SER A 114 -11.96 2.94 9.80
C SER A 114 -12.03 2.90 8.27
N LYS A 115 -10.89 2.62 7.63
CA LYS A 115 -10.76 2.50 6.17
C LYS A 115 -10.62 1.04 5.77
N THR A 116 -11.39 0.64 4.76
CA THR A 116 -11.24 -0.68 4.13
C THR A 116 -10.19 -0.58 3.04
N MET A 117 -9.07 -1.29 3.23
CA MET A 117 -7.94 -1.26 2.28
C MET A 117 -7.40 -2.66 2.01
N ILE A 118 -6.97 -2.87 0.78
CA ILE A 118 -6.37 -4.11 0.28
C ILE A 118 -5.02 -3.77 -0.30
N TYR A 119 -4.01 -4.56 0.04
CA TYR A 119 -2.77 -4.57 -0.71
C TYR A 119 -2.80 -5.67 -1.77
N SER A 120 -2.37 -5.38 -3.00
CA SER A 120 -2.23 -6.40 -4.05
C SER A 120 -0.94 -6.24 -4.84
N CYS A 121 -0.29 -7.37 -5.07
CA CYS A 121 0.87 -7.52 -5.93
C CYS A 121 0.82 -8.87 -6.64
N ASN A 122 0.84 -8.85 -7.98
CA ASN A 122 0.72 -10.06 -8.81
C ASN A 122 -0.55 -10.85 -8.47
N ASN A 123 -0.40 -12.16 -8.20
CA ASN A 123 -1.50 -13.06 -7.84
C ASN A 123 -1.75 -13.11 -6.34
N ILE A 124 -1.16 -12.21 -5.55
CA ILE A 124 -1.27 -12.20 -4.09
C ILE A 124 -1.94 -10.91 -3.65
N PHE A 125 -2.79 -11.01 -2.63
CA PHE A 125 -3.36 -9.86 -1.96
C PHE A 125 -3.43 -10.07 -0.45
N ALA A 126 -3.49 -8.98 0.31
CA ALA A 126 -3.66 -8.98 1.75
C ALA A 126 -4.70 -7.93 2.13
N MET A 127 -5.69 -8.35 2.92
CA MET A 127 -6.61 -7.40 3.56
C MET A 127 -5.88 -6.64 4.65
N LEU A 128 -5.72 -5.33 4.49
CA LEU A 128 -5.10 -4.48 5.51
C LEU A 128 -6.09 -4.15 6.62
N ASN A 129 -7.35 -3.93 6.25
CA ASN A 129 -8.47 -3.79 7.17
C ASN A 129 -9.79 -3.97 6.41
N GLN A 130 -10.81 -4.52 7.07
CA GLN A 130 -12.17 -4.62 6.56
C GLN A 130 -13.13 -4.00 7.56
N CYS A 131 -13.70 -2.85 7.21
CA CYS A 131 -14.77 -2.22 7.97
C CYS A 131 -16.11 -2.49 7.30
N ASP A 132 -17.02 -3.14 8.03
CA ASP A 132 -18.38 -3.37 7.56
C ASP A 132 -19.11 -2.03 7.38
N GLY A 133 -19.84 -1.89 6.26
CA GLY A 133 -20.56 -0.66 5.92
C GLY A 133 -19.66 0.51 5.47
N ALA A 134 -18.35 0.28 5.26
CA ALA A 134 -17.48 1.32 4.71
C ALA A 134 -17.90 1.69 3.28
N PRO A 135 -18.04 2.99 2.96
CA PRO A 135 -18.59 3.42 1.67
C PRO A 135 -17.61 3.23 0.50
N LEU A 136 -16.32 3.10 0.78
CA LEU A 136 -15.25 3.08 -0.22
C LEU A 136 -14.21 2.00 0.10
N LEU A 137 -13.75 1.34 -0.95
CA LEU A 137 -12.68 0.35 -0.93
C LEU A 137 -11.43 0.92 -1.59
N TYR A 138 -10.28 0.79 -0.94
CA TYR A 138 -9.00 1.24 -1.51
C TYR A 138 -8.05 0.09 -1.80
N LEU A 139 -7.38 0.16 -2.94
CA LEU A 139 -6.37 -0.77 -3.41
C LEU A 139 -5.00 -0.11 -3.36
N VAL A 140 -4.12 -0.64 -2.53
CA VAL A 140 -2.69 -0.34 -2.43
C VAL A 140 -1.94 -1.27 -3.40
N LYS A 141 -1.18 -0.69 -4.32
CA LYS A 141 -0.38 -1.42 -5.31
C LYS A 141 1.07 -1.54 -4.85
N LYS A 142 1.84 -2.40 -5.54
CA LYS A 142 3.28 -2.58 -5.30
C LYS A 142 4.09 -1.28 -5.38
N ASP A 143 3.71 -0.36 -6.27
CA ASP A 143 4.38 0.94 -6.41
C ASP A 143 4.00 1.94 -5.30
N LEU A 144 3.32 1.49 -4.25
CA LEU A 144 2.82 2.27 -3.11
C LEU A 144 1.74 3.30 -3.47
N SER A 145 1.19 3.25 -4.69
CA SER A 145 0.02 4.04 -5.05
C SER A 145 -1.25 3.45 -4.40
N ILE A 146 -2.18 4.33 -4.06
CA ILE A 146 -3.48 3.94 -3.49
C ILE A 146 -4.59 4.46 -4.42
N THR A 147 -5.51 3.57 -4.80
CA THR A 147 -6.62 3.87 -5.71
C THR A 147 -7.95 3.45 -5.11
N CYS A 148 -9.00 4.24 -5.30
CA CYS A 148 -10.35 3.83 -4.93
C CYS A 148 -10.87 2.85 -5.99
N VAL A 149 -11.41 1.72 -5.55
CA VAL A 149 -11.92 0.64 -6.41
C VAL A 149 -13.34 0.25 -6.01
N LYS A 150 -14.02 -0.48 -6.90
CA LYS A 150 -15.35 -1.03 -6.64
C LYS A 150 -15.23 -2.36 -5.89
N GLU A 151 -16.30 -2.77 -5.21
CA GLU A 151 -16.36 -4.08 -4.54
C GLU A 151 -16.12 -5.26 -5.48
N ASP A 152 -16.49 -5.14 -6.75
CA ASP A 152 -16.25 -6.20 -7.75
C ASP A 152 -14.76 -6.47 -7.95
N THR A 153 -13.88 -5.49 -7.70
CA THR A 153 -12.43 -5.70 -7.71
C THR A 153 -12.01 -6.63 -6.57
N LEU A 154 -12.60 -6.50 -5.38
CA LEU A 154 -12.33 -7.43 -4.28
C LEU A 154 -12.84 -8.84 -4.59
N LYS A 155 -14.01 -8.96 -5.22
CA LYS A 155 -14.55 -10.27 -5.65
C LYS A 155 -13.64 -10.92 -6.69
N ALA A 156 -13.14 -10.15 -7.66
CA ALA A 156 -12.19 -10.63 -8.65
C ALA A 156 -10.89 -11.12 -7.98
N LEU A 157 -10.32 -10.32 -7.06
CA LEU A 157 -9.11 -10.71 -6.32
C LEU A 157 -9.33 -11.99 -5.49
N LYS A 158 -10.46 -12.13 -4.80
CA LYS A 158 -10.82 -13.36 -4.08
C LYS A 158 -11.03 -14.56 -4.98
N GLY A 159 -11.46 -14.35 -6.23
CA GLY A 159 -11.70 -15.42 -7.20
C GLY A 159 -10.44 -15.89 -7.93
N SER A 160 -9.43 -15.03 -8.11
CA SER A 160 -8.24 -15.33 -8.92
C SER A 160 -6.91 -15.29 -8.16
N GLY A 161 -6.88 -14.68 -6.97
CA GLY A 161 -5.66 -14.43 -6.20
C GLY A 161 -5.61 -15.17 -4.86
N PHE A 162 -4.42 -15.17 -4.26
CA PHE A 162 -4.14 -15.78 -2.96
C PHE A 162 -4.17 -14.73 -1.86
N GLU A 163 -5.07 -14.90 -0.90
CA GLU A 163 -5.16 -14.03 0.28
C GLU A 163 -4.13 -14.43 1.33
N ILE A 164 -3.21 -13.53 1.66
CA ILE A 164 -2.33 -13.68 2.83
C ILE A 164 -3.05 -13.12 4.06
N GLN A 165 -3.60 -14.02 4.88
CA GLN A 165 -4.27 -13.65 6.14
C GLN A 165 -3.29 -13.22 7.24
N ASN A 166 -2.07 -13.73 7.20
CA ASN A 166 -1.05 -13.39 8.18
C ASN A 166 0.31 -13.37 7.49
N ILE A 167 0.88 -12.17 7.40
CA ILE A 167 2.17 -11.88 6.78
C ILE A 167 3.33 -12.60 7.52
N ASP A 168 3.17 -12.85 8.83
CA ASP A 168 4.19 -13.44 9.70
C ASP A 168 4.10 -14.97 9.83
N LYS A 169 2.94 -15.56 9.52
CA LYS A 169 2.69 -17.01 9.66
C LYS A 169 2.79 -17.91 8.42
N PRO A 170 3.02 -17.49 7.15
CA PRO A 170 2.84 -18.42 6.03
C PRO A 170 3.80 -19.63 6.08
N PHE A 171 4.82 -19.61 6.94
CA PHE A 171 6.07 -20.33 6.72
C PHE A 171 6.44 -21.32 7.82
N TYR A 172 5.80 -21.29 9.00
CA TYR A 172 6.11 -22.26 10.08
C TYR A 172 5.75 -23.70 9.74
N SER A 173 4.92 -23.92 8.72
CA SER A 173 4.41 -25.24 8.36
C SER A 173 5.12 -25.91 7.18
N ILE A 174 6.16 -25.30 6.59
CA ILE A 174 6.74 -25.83 5.34
C ILE A 174 7.32 -27.23 5.48
N ALA A 175 7.78 -27.57 6.70
CA ALA A 175 8.29 -28.88 7.04
C ALA A 175 7.26 -30.01 6.82
N TYR A 176 5.97 -29.70 7.01
CA TYR A 176 4.86 -30.66 6.90
C TYR A 176 4.44 -30.96 5.46
N TYR A 177 4.74 -30.07 4.50
CA TYR A 177 4.40 -30.29 3.09
C TYR A 177 5.41 -31.20 2.40
N LYS A 178 4.95 -32.04 1.46
CA LYS A 178 5.87 -32.80 0.59
C LYS A 178 6.43 -31.87 -0.50
N VAL A 179 7.57 -32.27 -1.09
CA VAL A 179 8.23 -31.48 -2.14
C VAL A 179 7.30 -31.20 -3.33
N ASN A 180 6.51 -32.20 -3.73
CA ASN A 180 5.54 -32.04 -4.83
C ASN A 180 4.44 -31.04 -4.48
N ASP A 181 3.93 -31.06 -3.24
CA ASP A 181 2.92 -30.10 -2.79
C ASP A 181 3.48 -28.67 -2.84
N LEU A 182 4.74 -28.49 -2.40
CA LEU A 182 5.43 -27.20 -2.47
C LEU A 182 5.64 -26.73 -3.90
N LYS A 183 5.94 -27.64 -4.83
CA LYS A 183 6.06 -27.34 -6.26
C LYS A 183 4.73 -26.85 -6.84
N THR A 184 3.62 -27.50 -6.49
CA THR A 184 2.27 -27.07 -6.90
C THR A 184 1.91 -25.72 -6.32
N ILE A 185 2.15 -25.48 -5.03
CA ILE A 185 1.90 -24.19 -4.38
C ILE A 185 2.73 -23.08 -5.03
N CYS A 186 4.03 -23.34 -5.28
CA CYS A 186 4.89 -22.38 -5.97
C CYS A 186 4.36 -22.03 -7.36
N ALA A 187 3.98 -23.03 -8.16
CA ALA A 187 3.41 -22.79 -9.49
C ALA A 187 2.14 -21.94 -9.42
N GLN A 188 1.27 -22.20 -8.44
CA GLN A 188 0.03 -21.45 -8.21
C GLN A 188 0.27 -19.97 -7.86
N ILE A 189 1.30 -19.68 -7.05
CA ILE A 189 1.70 -18.28 -6.74
C ILE A 189 2.58 -17.66 -7.84
N GLY A 190 2.74 -18.32 -8.99
CA GLY A 190 3.49 -17.81 -10.14
C GLY A 190 5.01 -17.99 -10.05
N LEU A 191 5.49 -18.86 -9.17
CA LEU A 191 6.89 -19.24 -9.04
C LEU A 191 7.16 -20.58 -9.75
N ASN A 192 8.06 -20.56 -10.73
CA ASN A 192 8.57 -21.79 -11.32
C ASN A 192 9.89 -22.16 -10.62
N VAL A 193 9.82 -23.07 -9.65
CA VAL A 193 10.94 -23.45 -8.78
C VAL A 193 11.05 -24.97 -8.76
N ASP A 194 12.28 -25.47 -8.79
CA ASP A 194 12.61 -26.88 -8.56
C ASP A 194 13.75 -26.97 -7.54
N GLY A 195 13.74 -28.01 -6.72
CA GLY A 195 14.80 -28.24 -5.74
C GLY A 195 14.32 -28.90 -4.45
N THR A 196 15.06 -28.64 -3.36
CA THR A 196 14.73 -29.17 -2.03
C THR A 196 13.68 -28.30 -1.35
N LYS A 197 13.05 -28.82 -0.27
CA LYS A 197 12.11 -28.03 0.55
C LYS A 197 12.69 -26.68 0.98
N LYS A 198 14.00 -26.63 1.25
CA LYS A 198 14.72 -25.39 1.61
C LYS A 198 14.71 -24.37 0.46
N VAL A 199 14.95 -24.81 -0.78
CA VAL A 199 14.93 -23.93 -1.96
C VAL A 199 13.53 -23.38 -2.19
N PHE A 200 12.49 -24.23 -2.09
CA PHE A 200 11.10 -23.79 -2.17
C PHE A 200 10.78 -22.76 -1.10
N TYR A 201 11.17 -23.02 0.16
CA TYR A 201 10.99 -22.08 1.27
C TYR A 201 11.62 -20.72 0.98
N GLU A 202 12.91 -20.70 0.64
CA GLU A 202 13.65 -19.46 0.39
C GLU A 202 13.01 -18.67 -0.75
N LYS A 203 12.60 -19.33 -1.84
CA LYS A 203 11.96 -18.66 -2.98
C LYS A 203 10.56 -18.15 -2.65
N MET A 204 9.77 -18.90 -1.91
CA MET A 204 8.43 -18.45 -1.46
C MET A 204 8.54 -17.28 -0.49
N VAL A 205 9.42 -17.37 0.51
CA VAL A 205 9.67 -16.28 1.46
C VAL A 205 10.17 -15.06 0.70
N GLN A 206 11.14 -15.20 -0.20
CA GLN A 206 11.62 -14.10 -1.02
C GLN A 206 10.52 -13.48 -1.87
N HIS A 207 9.67 -14.29 -2.50
CA HIS A 207 8.57 -13.80 -3.34
C HIS A 207 7.53 -13.02 -2.53
N VAL A 208 7.11 -13.58 -1.39
CA VAL A 208 6.14 -12.94 -0.49
C VAL A 208 6.75 -11.70 0.15
N SER A 209 8.01 -11.75 0.60
CA SER A 209 8.70 -10.58 1.14
C SER A 209 8.83 -9.48 0.10
N ASN A 210 9.25 -9.77 -1.14
CA ASN A 210 9.32 -8.78 -2.23
C ASN A 210 7.95 -8.27 -2.70
N ALA A 211 6.89 -8.98 -2.35
CA ALA A 211 5.51 -8.60 -2.60
C ALA A 211 4.91 -7.87 -1.40
N ILE A 212 5.58 -7.72 -0.26
CA ILE A 212 5.02 -7.10 0.95
C ILE A 212 5.90 -5.94 1.44
N PHE A 213 7.21 -6.04 1.24
CA PHE A 213 8.26 -5.08 1.59
C PHE A 213 8.94 -4.58 0.31
#